data_AF-A0A7K5VXS8-F1
#
_entry.id   AF-A0A7K5VXS8-F1
#
_cell.length_a   1.000
_cell.length_b   1.000
_cell.length_c   1.000
_cell.angle_alpha   90.00
_cell.angle_beta   90.00
_cell.angle_gamma   90.00
#
_symmetry.space_group_name_H-M   'P 1'
#
loop_
_entity.id
_entity.type
_entity.pdbx_description
1 polymer ?
#
loop_
_entity_poly.entity_id
_entity_poly.type
_entity_poly.pdbx_seq_one_letter_code
_entity_poly.pdbx_strand_id
1 'polypeptide(L)'
;TGMERKVMEAMNKGLDPYSMFRPKRYAGTKEDPNLVPSITNKRIVGCVCEEDNSYVVWFWLHKGEAQRCPSCGAHYKLIPHELPH
;
A
#
# COMPACT_ATOMS: atom_id res chain seq x y z
N THR A 1 -15.43 20.02 -10.10
CA THR A 1 -14.55 20.88 -9.25
C THR A 1 -14.18 20.08 -7.99
N GLY A 2 -13.50 20.66 -6.99
CA GLY A 2 -13.23 19.96 -5.72
C GLY A 2 -12.37 18.70 -5.89
N MET A 3 -12.69 17.62 -5.16
CA MET A 3 -11.91 16.38 -5.13
C MET A 3 -11.89 15.67 -6.49
N GLU A 4 -13.01 15.64 -7.21
CA GLU A 4 -13.09 15.07 -8.56
C GLU A 4 -12.04 15.68 -9.50
N ARG A 5 -11.90 17.02 -9.47
CA ARG A 5 -10.88 17.71 -10.26
C ARG A 5 -9.46 17.33 -9.84
N LYS A 6 -9.19 17.24 -8.53
CA LYS A 6 -7.87 16.85 -8.01
C LYS A 6 -7.47 15.44 -8.43
N VAL A 7 -8.42 14.49 -8.38
CA VAL A 7 -8.21 13.11 -8.83
C VAL A 7 -7.89 13.10 -10.33
N MET A 8 -8.71 13.78 -11.15
CA MET A 8 -8.48 13.87 -12.60
C MET A 8 -7.12 14.47 -12.96
N GLU A 9 -6.72 15.57 -12.31
CA GLU A 9 -5.42 16.22 -12.51
C GLU A 9 -4.24 15.32 -12.09
N ALA A 10 -4.38 14.55 -11.00
CA ALA A 10 -3.35 13.60 -10.56
C ALA A 10 -3.22 12.42 -11.54
N MET A 11 -4.35 11.89 -12.02
CA MET A 11 -4.38 10.81 -13.01
C MET A 11 -3.73 11.23 -14.33
N ASN A 12 -3.96 12.46 -14.78
CA ASN A 12 -3.29 13.02 -15.97
C ASN A 12 -1.77 13.11 -15.82
N LYS A 13 -1.26 13.17 -14.58
CA LYS A 13 0.19 13.14 -14.26
C LYS A 13 0.71 11.72 -14.00
N GLY A 14 -0.14 10.70 -14.14
CA GLY A 14 0.21 9.30 -13.83
C GLY A 14 0.37 9.03 -12.34
N LEU A 15 -0.18 9.88 -11.46
CA LEU A 15 -0.11 9.74 -10.02
C LEU A 15 -1.42 9.19 -9.46
N ASP A 16 -1.33 8.42 -8.37
CA ASP A 16 -2.49 7.92 -7.62
C ASP A 16 -2.39 8.26 -6.12
N PRO A 17 -2.49 9.55 -5.76
CA PRO A 17 -2.38 9.97 -4.37
C PRO A 17 -3.56 9.49 -3.51
N TYR A 18 -4.70 9.14 -4.13
CA TYR A 18 -5.94 8.78 -3.45
C TYR A 18 -6.24 7.27 -3.47
N SER A 19 -5.27 6.42 -3.87
CA SER A 19 -5.40 4.94 -3.88
C SER A 19 -6.59 4.42 -4.71
N MET A 20 -6.82 5.01 -5.89
CA MET A 20 -7.86 4.59 -6.84
C MET A 20 -7.51 3.28 -7.55
N PHE A 21 -6.23 2.96 -7.69
CA PHE A 21 -5.76 1.78 -8.40
C PHE A 21 -5.21 0.71 -7.45
N ARG A 22 -5.05 -0.50 -7.99
CA ARG A 22 -4.35 -1.57 -7.25
C ARG A 22 -2.90 -1.16 -6.99
N PRO A 23 -2.36 -1.44 -5.79
CA PRO A 23 -0.95 -1.21 -5.50
C PRO A 23 -0.03 -1.93 -6.48
N LYS A 24 1.16 -1.36 -6.69
CA LYS A 24 2.24 -2.00 -7.45
C LYS A 24 2.62 -3.34 -6.81
N ARG A 25 2.90 -4.35 -7.63
CA ARG A 25 3.45 -5.64 -7.19
C ARG A 25 4.95 -5.53 -6.90
N TYR A 26 5.38 -6.12 -5.79
CA TYR A 26 6.78 -6.26 -5.37
C TYR A 26 7.09 -7.75 -5.12
N ALA A 27 8.37 -8.12 -5.05
CA ALA A 27 8.75 -9.50 -4.75
C ALA A 27 8.38 -9.92 -3.31
N GLY A 28 8.25 -8.96 -2.39
CA GLY A 28 7.91 -9.23 -0.99
C GLY A 28 9.05 -9.85 -0.18
N THR A 29 10.28 -9.74 -0.69
CA THR A 29 11.50 -10.17 0.01
C THR A 29 11.94 -9.11 1.02
N LYS A 30 12.96 -9.42 1.83
CA LYS A 30 13.49 -8.46 2.80
C LYS A 30 14.13 -7.25 2.09
N GLU A 31 14.76 -7.49 0.94
CA GLU A 31 15.45 -6.52 0.11
C GLU A 31 14.49 -5.75 -0.80
N ASP A 32 13.40 -6.37 -1.23
CA ASP A 32 12.33 -5.78 -2.05
C ASP A 32 10.94 -5.95 -1.38
N PRO A 33 10.70 -5.25 -0.25
CA PRO A 33 9.43 -5.35 0.47
C PRO A 33 8.31 -4.62 -0.28
N ASN A 34 7.06 -5.04 -0.04
CA ASN A 34 5.90 -4.29 -0.51
C ASN A 34 5.86 -2.92 0.15
N LEU A 35 6.03 -1.85 -0.64
CA LEU A 35 5.95 -0.48 -0.14
C LEU A 35 4.50 -0.05 0.03
N VAL A 36 4.14 0.38 1.24
CA VAL A 36 2.78 0.75 1.63
C VAL A 36 2.75 2.24 1.99
N PRO A 37 2.27 3.12 1.10
CA PRO A 37 2.16 4.55 1.36
C PRO A 37 1.18 4.83 2.51
N SER A 38 1.46 5.79 3.38
CA SER A 38 0.56 6.17 4.46
C SER A 38 0.73 7.63 4.88
N ILE A 39 -0.38 8.32 5.06
CA ILE A 39 -0.43 9.68 5.63
C ILE A 39 -0.27 9.70 7.16
N THR A 40 -0.25 8.52 7.80
CA THR A 40 -0.05 8.36 9.26
C THR A 40 1.00 7.30 9.57
N ASN A 41 1.29 7.08 10.85
CA ASN A 41 2.28 6.10 11.32
C ASN A 41 1.81 4.63 11.29
N LYS A 42 0.60 4.33 10.79
CA LYS A 42 0.15 2.95 10.57
C LYS A 42 -0.92 2.86 9.47
N ARG A 43 -0.97 1.75 8.74
CA ARG A 43 -2.00 1.45 7.72
C ARG A 43 -2.41 -0.02 7.80
N ILE A 44 -3.70 -0.31 7.59
CA ILE A 44 -4.19 -1.69 7.46
C ILE A 44 -3.67 -2.26 6.14
N VAL A 45 -3.08 -3.45 6.20
CA VAL A 45 -2.67 -4.24 5.04
C VAL A 45 -3.55 -5.47 4.94
N GLY A 46 -4.06 -5.74 3.74
CA GLY A 46 -4.67 -7.01 3.37
C GLY A 46 -3.73 -7.80 2.47
N CYS A 47 -3.31 -8.98 2.91
CA CYS A 47 -2.44 -9.88 2.15
C CYS A 47 -3.28 -11.06 1.63
N VAL A 48 -3.33 -11.20 0.31
CA VAL A 48 -3.80 -12.41 -0.38
C VAL A 48 -2.54 -13.22 -0.69
N CYS A 49 -2.28 -14.26 0.10
CA CYS A 49 -0.98 -14.94 0.11
C CYS A 49 -0.65 -15.67 -1.20
N GLU A 50 -1.66 -16.28 -1.82
CA GLU A 50 -1.60 -16.96 -3.10
C GLU A 50 -2.75 -16.44 -3.97
N GLU A 51 -2.60 -16.46 -5.29
CA GLU A 51 -3.52 -15.80 -6.23
C GLU A 51 -4.98 -16.23 -6.07
N ASP A 52 -5.21 -17.51 -5.76
CA ASP A 52 -6.53 -18.11 -5.63
C ASP A 52 -7.04 -18.22 -4.18
N ASN A 53 -6.34 -17.62 -3.21
CA ASN A 53 -6.80 -17.65 -1.83
C ASN A 53 -8.14 -16.92 -1.67
N SER A 54 -9.11 -17.61 -1.07
CA SER A 54 -10.46 -17.08 -0.80
C SER A 54 -10.55 -16.20 0.45
N TYR A 55 -9.47 -16.08 1.22
CA TYR A 55 -9.40 -15.27 2.43
C TYR A 55 -8.26 -14.26 2.37
N VAL A 56 -8.44 -13.14 3.07
CA VAL A 56 -7.46 -12.07 3.19
C VAL A 56 -6.90 -12.05 4.61
N VAL A 57 -5.57 -12.02 4.71
CA VAL A 57 -4.88 -11.85 5.99
C VAL A 57 -4.74 -10.37 6.29
N TRP A 58 -5.40 -9.90 7.34
CA TRP A 58 -5.41 -8.49 7.74
C TRP A 58 -4.49 -8.23 8.92
N PHE A 59 -3.69 -7.17 8.86
CA PHE A 59 -2.85 -6.74 9.98
C PHE A 59 -2.54 -5.24 9.90
N TRP A 60 -2.20 -4.66 11.05
CA TRP A 60 -1.66 -3.30 11.11
C TRP A 60 -0.18 -3.29 10.74
N LEU A 61 0.17 -2.52 9.71
CA LEU A 61 1.53 -2.18 9.38
C LEU A 61 1.86 -0.83 10.03
N HIS A 62 2.90 -0.79 10.84
CA HIS A 62 3.38 0.36 11.58
C HIS A 62 4.62 0.97 10.92
N LYS A 63 4.85 2.25 11.18
CA LYS A 63 6.08 2.94 10.81
C LYS A 63 7.25 2.29 11.55
N GLY A 64 8.36 2.05 10.85
CA GLY A 64 9.54 1.42 11.42
C GLY A 64 10.16 0.44 10.43
N GLU A 65 10.76 -0.63 10.94
CA GLU A 65 11.29 -1.73 10.13
C GLU A 65 10.20 -2.43 9.31
N ALA A 66 10.62 -3.18 8.30
CA ALA A 66 9.67 -3.96 7.51
C ALA A 66 9.04 -5.05 8.38
N GLN A 67 7.72 -5.19 8.32
CA GLN A 67 6.97 -6.24 9.00
C GLN A 67 6.58 -7.32 8.01
N ARG A 68 6.23 -8.50 8.50
CA ARG A 68 5.88 -9.66 7.67
C ARG A 68 4.41 -10.01 7.81
N CYS A 69 3.80 -10.47 6.72
CA CYS A 69 2.49 -11.11 6.78
C CYS A 69 2.57 -12.32 7.75
N PRO A 70 1.65 -12.46 8.71
CA PRO A 70 1.70 -13.54 9.70
C PRO A 70 1.43 -14.93 9.11
N SER A 71 0.94 -15.01 7.86
CA SER A 71 0.67 -16.28 7.17
C SER A 71 1.79 -16.67 6.21
N CYS A 72 2.06 -15.88 5.15
CA CYS A 72 3.06 -16.24 4.13
C CYS A 72 4.46 -15.65 4.37
N GLY A 73 4.62 -14.74 5.33
CA GLY A 73 5.90 -14.14 5.64
C GLY A 73 6.41 -13.09 4.64
N ALA A 74 5.61 -12.68 3.64
CA ALA A 74 5.96 -11.60 2.72
C ALA A 74 6.20 -10.29 3.48
N HIS A 75 7.20 -9.51 3.06
CA HIS A 75 7.62 -8.28 3.73
C HIS A 75 6.82 -7.08 3.22
N TYR A 76 6.50 -6.18 4.15
CA TYR A 76 5.80 -4.92 3.94
C TYR A 76 6.51 -3.80 4.69
N LYS A 77 6.69 -2.66 4.04
CA LYS A 77 7.34 -1.47 4.62
C LYS A 77 6.42 -0.27 4.48
N LEU A 78 6.10 0.36 5.60
CA LEU A 78 5.33 1.61 5.59
C LEU A 78 6.24 2.74 5.08
N ILE A 79 5.79 3.47 4.07
CA ILE A 79 6.47 4.68 3.59
C ILE A 79 5.58 5.92 3.80
N PRO A 80 6.16 7.08 4.16
CA PRO A 80 5.42 8.33 4.23
C PRO A 80 4.76 8.65 2.88
N HIS A 81 3.53 9.16 2.93
CA HIS A 81 2.79 9.64 1.77
C HIS A 81 2.22 11.02 2.08
N GLU A 82 2.44 11.97 1.19
CA GLU A 82 1.86 13.31 1.29
C GLU A 82 0.74 13.45 0.27
N LEU A 83 -0.41 13.93 0.73
CA LEU A 83 -1.52 14.22 -0.16
C LEU A 83 -1.35 15.61 -0.76
N PRO A 84 -1.54 15.77 -2.09
CA PRO A 84 -1.56 17.08 -2.69
C PRO A 84 -2.75 17.90 -2.18
N HIS A 85 -2.47 19.12 -1.72
CA HIS A 85 -3.44 20.08 -1.19
C HIS A 85 -4.15 20.86 -2.28
#